data_AF-A0A2V9X3Q9-F1
#
_entry.id   AF-A0A2V9X3Q9-F1
#
_cell.length_a   1.000
_cell.length_b   1.000
_cell.length_c   1.000
_cell.angle_alpha   90.00
_cell.angle_beta   90.00
_cell.angle_gamma   90.00
#
_symmetry.space_group_name_H-M   'P 1'
#
loop_
_entity.id
_entity.type
_entity.pdbx_description
1 polymer ?
#
loop_
_entity_poly.entity_id
_entity_poly.type
_entity_poly.pdbx_seq_one_letter_code
_entity_poly.pdbx_strand_id
1 'polypeptide(L)'
;MSIANRFRSAIQSLPLITLLAGMLTGSPIWAVAAAPDPVLQWIGIMNSTVITANSSPLVTTRVVALVSASVFDAVNGIHPGYKPLYVRPNALGYASQSAAALQAAYVILSTVYPSQAGSLGAARDASIAAIRATERDKSVQAGLAWGQTVANSILVLRSTDGFAPPVPPFVGALGIETSRQRWASGGRHRWSMPSEPVRNSQP
;
A
#
# COMPACT_ATOMS: atom_id res chain seq x y z
N MET A 1 2.44 82.68 -43.24
CA MET A 1 2.44 81.42 -42.47
C MET A 1 2.28 81.80 -41.00
N SER A 2 1.13 81.48 -40.42
CA SER A 2 0.56 82.11 -39.22
C SER A 2 1.18 81.59 -37.93
N ILE A 3 1.70 82.47 -37.07
CA ILE A 3 1.99 82.14 -35.66
C ILE A 3 1.29 83.20 -34.80
N ALA A 4 0.10 82.83 -34.35
CA ALA A 4 -0.70 83.63 -33.44
C ALA A 4 -0.18 83.49 -32.00
N ASN A 5 0.11 84.65 -31.42
CA ASN A 5 0.14 84.98 -29.99
C ASN A 5 -0.82 84.15 -29.10
N ARG A 6 -0.43 83.87 -27.85
CA ARG A 6 -0.83 84.63 -26.63
C ARG A 6 -0.58 83.85 -25.33
N PHE A 7 0.22 84.46 -24.46
CA PHE A 7 0.09 84.59 -22.99
C PHE A 7 -0.90 83.66 -22.24
N ARG A 8 -0.41 83.00 -21.17
CA ARG A 8 -0.64 83.37 -19.74
C ARG A 8 -0.17 82.24 -18.81
N SER A 9 0.62 82.61 -17.79
CA SER A 9 0.96 81.77 -16.65
C SER A 9 -0.26 81.49 -15.76
N ALA A 10 -0.35 80.29 -15.21
CA ALA A 10 -1.20 80.01 -14.05
C ALA A 10 -0.53 78.97 -13.14
N ILE A 11 -0.25 79.41 -11.91
CA ILE A 11 0.26 78.65 -10.77
C ILE A 11 -0.89 77.80 -10.21
N GLN A 12 -0.69 76.51 -10.00
CA GLN A 12 -1.57 75.67 -9.16
C GLN A 12 -0.76 74.73 -8.25
N SER A 13 -0.63 75.19 -7.00
CA SER A 13 -0.76 74.50 -5.69
C SER A 13 -0.38 73.01 -5.55
N LEU A 14 0.67 72.74 -4.75
CA LEU A 14 0.92 71.46 -4.03
C LEU A 14 0.01 71.39 -2.77
N PRO A 15 -0.43 70.20 -2.30
CA PRO A 15 0.35 69.50 -1.27
C PRO A 15 0.20 67.95 -1.17
N LEU A 16 1.28 67.31 -0.70
CA LEU A 16 1.30 66.35 0.41
C LEU A 16 0.17 65.30 0.50
N ILE A 17 0.44 64.06 0.08
CA ILE A 17 0.10 62.78 0.75
C ILE A 17 0.97 61.71 0.07
N THR A 18 2.21 61.59 0.54
CA THR A 18 3.09 60.44 0.30
C THR A 18 3.20 59.68 1.61
N LEU A 19 2.23 58.82 1.89
CA LEU A 19 2.39 57.69 2.81
C LEU A 19 1.20 56.73 2.60
N LEU A 20 1.48 55.42 2.58
CA LEU A 20 0.52 54.31 2.69
C LEU A 20 0.12 53.52 1.41
N ALA A 21 1.06 53.21 0.52
CA ALA A 21 0.85 52.16 -0.50
C ALA A 21 2.00 51.13 -0.57
N GLY A 22 2.59 50.80 0.58
CA GLY A 22 3.67 49.82 0.69
C GLY A 22 3.32 48.67 1.61
N MET A 23 2.28 47.88 1.31
CA MET A 23 1.99 46.68 2.12
C MET A 23 1.07 45.61 1.47
N LEU A 24 1.29 45.23 0.21
CA LEU A 24 0.58 44.09 -0.40
C LEU A 24 1.45 43.23 -1.34
N THR A 25 2.72 42.99 -1.00
CA THR A 25 3.44 41.81 -1.53
C THR A 25 3.43 40.72 -0.46
N GLY A 26 2.22 40.23 -0.15
CA GLY A 26 2.08 38.97 0.57
C GLY A 26 2.76 37.89 -0.27
N SER A 27 3.93 37.44 0.17
CA SER A 27 4.58 36.28 -0.44
C SER A 27 3.58 35.12 -0.35
N PRO A 28 3.24 34.43 -1.45
CA PRO A 28 2.38 33.26 -1.34
C PRO A 28 3.10 32.30 -0.39
N ILE A 29 2.49 32.03 0.76
CA ILE A 29 2.88 30.88 1.57
C ILE A 29 2.47 29.70 0.72
N TRP A 30 3.43 29.12 0.00
CA TRP A 30 3.24 27.86 -0.67
C TRP A 30 2.93 26.87 0.44
N ALA A 31 1.66 26.51 0.60
CA ALA A 31 1.29 25.39 1.44
C ALA A 31 1.90 24.16 0.78
N VAL A 32 3.06 23.73 1.26
CA VAL A 32 3.59 22.42 0.91
C VAL A 32 2.63 21.44 1.55
N ALA A 33 1.71 20.90 0.75
CA ALA A 33 0.91 19.76 1.18
C ALA A 33 1.88 18.69 1.69
N ALA A 34 1.70 18.24 2.93
CA ALA A 34 2.52 17.17 3.47
C ALA A 34 2.45 15.98 2.51
N ALA A 35 3.62 15.41 2.18
CA ALA A 35 3.65 14.21 1.36
C ALA A 35 2.74 13.15 1.99
N PRO A 36 1.86 12.48 1.21
CA PRO A 36 1.00 11.45 1.76
C PRO A 36 1.83 10.37 2.46
N ASP A 37 1.35 9.91 3.63
CA ASP A 37 1.98 8.79 4.31
C ASP A 37 2.07 7.58 3.35
N PRO A 38 3.27 6.96 3.16
CA PRO A 38 3.45 5.87 2.21
C PRO A 38 2.55 4.66 2.47
N VAL A 39 2.22 4.36 3.72
CA VAL A 39 1.31 3.24 4.04
C VAL A 39 -0.09 3.57 3.55
N LEU A 40 -0.60 4.77 3.82
CA LEU A 40 -1.91 5.20 3.34
C LEU A 40 -1.97 5.27 1.81
N GLN A 41 -0.92 5.79 1.17
CA GLN A 41 -0.82 5.83 -0.28
C GLN A 41 -0.92 4.43 -0.90
N TRP A 42 -0.16 3.46 -0.37
CA TRP A 42 -0.14 2.10 -0.91
C TRP A 42 -1.39 1.29 -0.58
N ILE A 43 -2.10 1.59 0.52
CA ILE A 43 -3.46 1.07 0.75
C ILE A 43 -4.42 1.63 -0.30
N GLY A 44 -4.32 2.91 -0.66
CA GLY A 44 -5.11 3.50 -1.74
C GLY A 44 -4.83 2.83 -3.09
N ILE A 45 -3.56 2.63 -3.43
CA ILE A 45 -3.14 1.92 -4.64
C ILE A 45 -3.68 0.50 -4.65
N MET A 46 -3.55 -0.25 -3.55
CA MET A 46 -4.12 -1.61 -3.42
C MET A 46 -5.62 -1.61 -3.72
N ASN A 47 -6.39 -0.68 -3.12
CA ASN A 47 -7.83 -0.58 -3.36
C ASN A 47 -8.14 -0.35 -4.84
N SER A 48 -7.42 0.56 -5.51
CA SER A 48 -7.57 0.77 -6.95
C SER A 48 -7.21 -0.49 -7.74
N THR A 49 -6.11 -1.17 -7.41
CA THR A 49 -5.64 -2.39 -8.10
C THR A 49 -6.68 -3.52 -8.03
N VAL A 50 -7.25 -3.78 -6.85
CA VAL A 50 -8.25 -4.86 -6.69
C VAL A 50 -9.57 -4.54 -7.38
N ILE A 51 -9.97 -3.26 -7.41
CA ILE A 51 -11.16 -2.79 -8.15
C ILE A 51 -10.95 -2.92 -9.65
N THR A 52 -9.81 -2.43 -10.17
CA THR A 52 -9.48 -2.53 -11.61
C THR A 52 -9.35 -3.99 -12.05
N ALA A 53 -8.86 -4.87 -11.19
CA ALA A 53 -8.81 -6.30 -11.47
C ALA A 53 -10.19 -7.00 -11.44
N ASN A 54 -11.24 -6.30 -11.00
CA ASN A 54 -12.56 -6.88 -10.70
C ASN A 54 -12.45 -8.13 -9.80
N SER A 55 -11.60 -8.05 -8.77
CA SER A 55 -11.34 -9.18 -7.87
C SER A 55 -12.58 -9.50 -7.05
N SER A 56 -12.94 -10.78 -6.97
CA SER A 56 -14.00 -11.25 -6.08
C SER A 56 -13.71 -10.80 -4.64
N PRO A 57 -14.74 -10.41 -3.85
CA PRO A 57 -14.55 -10.03 -2.45
C PRO A 57 -13.76 -11.05 -1.62
N LEU A 58 -13.92 -12.35 -1.89
CA LEU A 58 -13.18 -13.42 -1.20
C LEU A 58 -11.69 -13.45 -1.56
N VAL A 59 -11.34 -13.08 -2.79
CA VAL A 59 -9.94 -12.95 -3.22
C VAL A 59 -9.34 -11.68 -2.64
N THR A 60 -10.10 -10.58 -2.68
CA THR A 60 -9.67 -9.28 -2.18
C THR A 60 -9.30 -9.32 -0.69
N THR A 61 -10.04 -10.03 0.16
CA THR A 61 -9.68 -10.17 1.59
C THR A 61 -8.31 -10.82 1.79
N ARG A 62 -7.97 -11.84 0.98
CA ARG A 62 -6.63 -12.46 0.99
C ARG A 62 -5.56 -11.46 0.57
N VAL A 63 -5.79 -10.71 -0.50
CA VAL A 63 -4.83 -9.70 -0.99
C VAL A 63 -4.58 -8.63 0.06
N VAL A 64 -5.63 -8.10 0.67
CA VAL A 64 -5.51 -7.11 1.76
C VAL A 64 -4.66 -7.69 2.89
N ALA A 65 -4.92 -8.93 3.32
CA ALA A 65 -4.14 -9.57 4.38
C ALA A 65 -2.64 -9.72 4.01
N LEU A 66 -2.33 -10.10 2.77
CA LEU A 66 -0.94 -10.22 2.29
C LEU A 66 -0.22 -8.87 2.30
N VAL A 67 -0.85 -7.84 1.74
CA VAL A 67 -0.28 -6.49 1.68
C VAL A 67 -0.10 -5.93 3.09
N SER A 68 -1.14 -5.97 3.93
CA SER A 68 -1.09 -5.45 5.29
C SER A 68 -0.06 -6.17 6.17
N ALA A 69 0.05 -7.50 6.08
CA ALA A 69 1.05 -8.24 6.83
C ALA A 69 2.48 -7.91 6.39
N SER A 70 2.70 -7.82 5.07
CA SER A 70 3.99 -7.46 4.47
C SER A 70 4.42 -6.05 4.88
N VAL A 71 3.52 -5.06 4.77
CA VAL A 71 3.79 -3.68 5.16
C VAL A 71 4.09 -3.58 6.66
N PHE A 72 3.28 -4.24 7.50
CA PHE A 72 3.49 -4.23 8.95
C PHE A 72 4.86 -4.79 9.35
N ASP A 73 5.20 -6.00 8.88
CA ASP A 73 6.49 -6.62 9.22
C ASP A 73 7.67 -5.84 8.63
N ALA A 74 7.51 -5.18 7.48
CA ALA A 74 8.54 -4.33 6.88
C ALA A 74 8.83 -3.10 7.75
N VAL A 75 7.79 -2.39 8.21
CA VAL A 75 7.94 -1.20 9.06
C VAL A 75 8.45 -1.57 10.46
N ASN A 76 7.84 -2.59 11.07
CA ASN A 76 8.23 -3.09 12.40
C ASN A 76 9.62 -3.73 12.38
N GLY A 77 10.08 -4.21 11.23
CA GLY A 77 11.41 -4.80 11.08
C GLY A 77 12.58 -3.84 11.21
N ILE A 78 12.35 -2.53 11.08
CA ILE A 78 13.36 -1.45 11.16
C ILE A 78 13.43 -0.85 12.56
N HIS A 79 12.28 -0.46 13.09
CA HIS A 79 12.15 0.02 14.47
C HIS A 79 11.13 -0.86 15.20
N PRO A 80 11.58 -2.00 15.77
CA PRO A 80 10.68 -2.97 16.37
C PRO A 80 10.04 -2.39 17.63
N GLY A 81 8.74 -2.16 17.57
CA GLY A 81 7.89 -1.80 18.71
C GLY A 81 6.85 -2.87 19.03
N TYR A 82 6.65 -3.82 18.12
CA TYR A 82 5.61 -4.83 18.21
C TYR A 82 6.16 -6.23 17.91
N LYS A 83 5.42 -7.27 18.30
CA LYS A 83 5.72 -8.63 17.90
C LYS A 83 5.49 -8.77 16.39
N PRO A 84 6.47 -9.25 15.59
CA PRO A 84 6.27 -9.48 14.16
C PRO A 84 5.17 -10.52 13.92
N LEU A 85 4.44 -10.38 12.81
CA LEU A 85 3.46 -11.36 12.38
C LEU A 85 4.16 -12.63 11.89
N TYR A 86 5.22 -12.47 11.10
CA TYR A 86 6.00 -13.59 10.61
C TYR A 86 7.49 -13.27 10.47
N VAL A 87 7.84 -12.19 9.76
CA VAL A 87 9.23 -11.87 9.46
C VAL A 87 9.87 -11.19 10.66
N ARG A 88 10.89 -11.83 11.23
CA ARG A 88 11.62 -11.29 12.38
C ARG A 88 12.37 -10.00 12.00
N PRO A 89 12.36 -8.96 12.85
CA PRO A 89 13.15 -7.75 12.63
C PRO A 89 14.63 -8.08 12.46
N ASN A 90 15.20 -7.68 11.32
CA ASN A 90 16.64 -7.75 11.08
C ASN A 90 17.15 -6.60 10.20
N ALA A 91 16.31 -5.59 9.94
CA ALA A 91 16.66 -4.52 9.05
C ALA A 91 17.77 -3.64 9.65
N LEU A 92 18.47 -2.93 8.78
CA LEU A 92 19.42 -1.91 9.20
C LEU A 92 18.66 -0.78 9.88
N GLY A 93 19.04 -0.40 11.11
CA GLY A 93 18.31 0.61 11.89
C GLY A 93 18.29 2.02 11.28
N TYR A 94 19.05 2.26 10.21
CA TYR A 94 18.99 3.50 9.42
C TYR A 94 18.10 3.39 8.17
N ALA A 95 17.51 2.23 7.89
CA ALA A 95 16.67 2.01 6.72
C ALA A 95 15.39 2.83 6.79
N SER A 96 14.89 3.25 5.63
CA SER A 96 13.66 4.02 5.51
C SER A 96 12.43 3.14 5.74
N GLN A 97 11.64 3.45 6.77
CA GLN A 97 10.34 2.78 6.98
C GLN A 97 9.37 3.05 5.84
N SER A 98 9.36 4.29 5.33
CA SER A 98 8.60 4.72 4.16
C SER A 98 8.89 3.84 2.93
N ALA A 99 10.16 3.67 2.59
CA ALA A 99 10.58 2.89 1.43
C ALA A 99 10.32 1.39 1.63
N ALA A 100 10.51 0.89 2.86
CA ALA A 100 10.22 -0.50 3.20
C ALA A 100 8.73 -0.84 3.06
N ALA A 101 7.84 0.00 3.60
CA ALA A 101 6.39 -0.15 3.47
C ALA A 101 5.95 -0.20 2.00
N LEU A 102 6.38 0.81 1.23
CA LEU A 102 6.09 0.92 -0.19
C LEU A 102 6.57 -0.32 -0.96
N GLN A 103 7.84 -0.73 -0.79
CA GLN A 103 8.37 -1.86 -1.55
C GLN A 103 7.66 -3.14 -1.17
N ALA A 104 7.37 -3.32 0.12
CA ALA A 104 6.65 -4.46 0.64
C ALA A 104 5.26 -4.60 0.00
N ALA A 105 4.51 -3.50 -0.11
CA ALA A 105 3.21 -3.47 -0.79
C ALA A 105 3.33 -3.73 -2.30
N TYR A 106 4.25 -3.03 -2.97
CA TYR A 106 4.48 -3.15 -4.41
C TYR A 106 4.76 -4.60 -4.84
N VAL A 107 5.64 -5.30 -4.11
CA VAL A 107 6.03 -6.68 -4.45
C VAL A 107 4.84 -7.62 -4.36
N ILE A 108 4.03 -7.52 -3.31
CA ILE A 108 2.81 -8.32 -3.19
C ILE A 108 1.86 -8.03 -4.37
N LEU A 109 1.56 -6.75 -4.60
CA LEU A 109 0.59 -6.35 -5.64
C LEU A 109 1.05 -6.74 -7.06
N SER A 110 2.32 -6.50 -7.40
CA SER A 110 2.86 -6.85 -8.71
C SER A 110 2.95 -8.37 -8.93
N THR A 111 3.14 -9.15 -7.86
CA THR A 111 3.11 -10.61 -7.93
C THR A 111 1.70 -11.14 -8.13
N VAL A 112 0.71 -10.58 -7.41
CA VAL A 112 -0.69 -11.04 -7.48
C VAL A 112 -1.40 -10.53 -8.74
N TYR A 113 -1.07 -9.34 -9.23
CA TYR A 113 -1.68 -8.68 -10.38
C TYR A 113 -0.66 -8.35 -11.48
N PRO A 114 -0.07 -9.36 -12.14
CA PRO A 114 1.00 -9.15 -13.11
C PRO A 114 0.58 -8.30 -14.32
N SER A 115 -0.70 -8.33 -14.72
CA SER A 115 -1.24 -7.48 -15.79
C SER A 115 -1.22 -5.99 -15.47
N GLN A 116 -1.14 -5.62 -14.18
CA GLN A 116 -1.05 -4.24 -13.70
C GLN A 116 0.38 -3.86 -13.28
N ALA A 117 1.38 -4.71 -13.52
CA ALA A 117 2.76 -4.46 -13.08
C ALA A 117 3.35 -3.15 -13.64
N GLY A 118 2.94 -2.74 -14.85
CA GLY A 118 3.38 -1.47 -15.45
C GLY A 118 2.88 -0.24 -14.68
N SER A 119 1.58 -0.17 -14.37
CA SER A 119 1.01 0.95 -13.60
C SER A 119 1.50 0.96 -12.15
N LEU A 120 1.62 -0.23 -11.54
CA LEU A 120 2.21 -0.38 -10.20
C LEU A 120 3.68 0.06 -10.18
N GLY A 121 4.45 -0.24 -11.23
CA GLY A 121 5.83 0.19 -11.39
C GLY A 121 5.96 1.70 -11.46
N ALA A 122 5.12 2.36 -12.27
CA ALA A 122 5.09 3.82 -12.33
C ALA A 122 4.73 4.47 -10.97
N ALA A 123 3.75 3.91 -10.25
CA ALA A 123 3.37 4.38 -8.92
C ALA A 123 4.50 4.20 -7.89
N ARG A 124 5.22 3.08 -7.96
CA ARG A 124 6.44 2.82 -7.18
C ARG A 124 7.51 3.85 -7.45
N ASP A 125 7.86 4.09 -8.71
CA ASP A 125 8.96 4.98 -9.05
C ASP A 125 8.66 6.43 -8.63
N ALA A 126 7.41 6.89 -8.83
CA ALA A 126 6.95 8.20 -8.36
C ALA A 126 7.07 8.34 -6.83
N SER A 127 6.69 7.29 -6.10
CA SER A 127 6.72 7.30 -4.64
C SER A 127 8.16 7.20 -4.09
N ILE A 128 9.06 6.46 -4.75
CA ILE A 128 10.49 6.46 -4.42
C ILE A 128 11.08 7.85 -4.61
N ALA A 129 10.74 8.54 -5.71
CA ALA A 129 11.18 9.91 -5.94
C ALA A 129 10.69 10.87 -4.85
N ALA A 130 9.43 10.73 -4.41
CA ALA A 130 8.87 11.52 -3.33
C ALA A 130 9.60 11.27 -1.99
N ILE A 131 9.89 10.01 -1.64
CA ILE A 131 10.64 9.67 -0.41
C ILE A 131 12.06 10.21 -0.47
N ARG A 132 12.73 10.13 -1.63
CA ARG A 132 14.08 10.68 -1.83
C ARG A 132 14.15 12.20 -1.74
N ALA A 133 13.02 12.90 -1.85
CA ALA A 133 12.98 14.34 -1.64
C ALA A 133 13.17 14.72 -0.16
N THR A 134 12.91 13.80 0.78
CA THR A 134 12.95 14.06 2.22
C THR A 134 13.92 13.15 2.98
N GLU A 135 14.29 12.00 2.42
CA GLU A 135 15.14 11.00 3.07
C GLU A 135 16.45 10.75 2.28
N ARG A 136 17.50 10.30 2.97
CA ARG A 136 18.81 10.03 2.34
C ARG A 136 18.77 8.79 1.47
N ASP A 137 19.41 8.84 0.30
CA ASP A 137 19.36 7.75 -0.68
C ASP A 137 19.83 6.38 -0.11
N LYS A 138 20.87 6.37 0.72
CA LYS A 138 21.35 5.16 1.41
C LYS A 138 20.28 4.52 2.32
N SER A 139 19.48 5.36 3.01
CA SER A 139 18.39 4.90 3.86
C SER A 139 17.24 4.35 3.03
N VAL A 140 16.89 5.05 1.95
CA VAL A 140 15.87 4.60 0.99
C VAL A 140 16.23 3.25 0.38
N GLN A 141 17.45 3.10 -0.15
CA GLN A 141 17.92 1.83 -0.74
C GLN A 141 17.86 0.67 0.26
N ALA A 142 18.29 0.90 1.51
CA ALA A 142 18.20 -0.11 2.56
C ALA A 142 16.74 -0.48 2.90
N GLY A 143 15.84 0.51 2.93
CA GLY A 143 14.42 0.29 3.13
C GLY A 143 13.78 -0.53 2.01
N LEU A 144 14.08 -0.20 0.75
CA LEU A 144 13.62 -0.97 -0.42
C LEU A 144 14.12 -2.43 -0.34
N ALA A 145 15.40 -2.66 -0.09
CA ALA A 145 15.95 -4.02 0.02
C ALA A 145 15.28 -4.82 1.15
N TRP A 146 15.01 -4.18 2.29
CA TRP A 146 14.31 -4.80 3.40
C TRP A 146 12.86 -5.13 3.06
N GLY A 147 12.09 -4.17 2.54
CA GLY A 147 10.70 -4.38 2.14
C GLY A 147 10.53 -5.50 1.09
N GLN A 148 11.47 -5.60 0.15
CA GLN A 148 11.53 -6.71 -0.81
C GLN A 148 11.69 -8.06 -0.09
N THR A 149 12.60 -8.14 0.87
CA THR A 149 12.87 -9.37 1.64
C THR A 149 11.64 -9.81 2.43
N VAL A 150 10.96 -8.86 3.08
CA VAL A 150 9.73 -9.13 3.84
C VAL A 150 8.63 -9.65 2.92
N ALA A 151 8.34 -8.95 1.82
CA ALA A 151 7.29 -9.36 0.89
C ALA A 151 7.54 -10.74 0.28
N ASN A 152 8.77 -11.02 -0.13
CA ASN A 152 9.14 -12.35 -0.62
C ASN A 152 8.90 -13.43 0.44
N SER A 153 9.25 -13.15 1.70
CA SER A 153 9.04 -14.08 2.81
C SER A 153 7.56 -14.36 3.07
N ILE A 154 6.71 -13.34 3.00
CA ILE A 154 5.25 -13.47 3.14
C ILE A 154 4.65 -14.25 1.96
N LEU A 155 5.09 -13.99 0.73
CA LEU A 155 4.64 -14.75 -0.45
C LEU A 155 5.02 -16.22 -0.36
N VAL A 156 6.26 -16.53 0.05
CA VAL A 156 6.70 -17.90 0.28
C VAL A 156 5.85 -18.58 1.35
N LEU A 157 5.64 -17.92 2.49
CA LEU A 157 4.78 -18.43 3.56
C LEU A 157 3.35 -18.73 3.09
N ARG A 158 2.82 -17.94 2.15
CA ARG A 158 1.44 -18.02 1.66
C ARG A 158 1.30 -18.78 0.35
N SER A 159 2.37 -19.37 -0.17
CA SER A 159 2.36 -20.20 -1.37
C SER A 159 1.57 -21.51 -1.18
N THR A 160 1.41 -21.97 0.07
CA THR A 160 0.77 -23.24 0.43
C THR A 160 -0.49 -23.07 1.29
N ASP A 161 -1.09 -21.87 1.30
CA ASP A 161 -2.23 -21.53 2.16
C ASP A 161 -3.59 -22.09 1.69
N GLY A 162 -3.59 -23.02 0.73
CA GLY A 162 -4.81 -23.64 0.20
C GLY A 162 -5.62 -22.74 -0.74
N PHE A 163 -5.09 -21.58 -1.15
CA PHE A 163 -5.78 -20.69 -2.09
C PHE A 163 -5.71 -21.14 -3.56
N ALA A 164 -4.62 -21.79 -3.96
CA ALA A 164 -4.35 -22.17 -5.36
C ALA A 164 -5.15 -23.36 -5.92
N PRO A 165 -5.55 -24.39 -5.14
CA PRO A 165 -6.34 -25.50 -5.67
C PRO A 165 -7.65 -25.02 -6.31
N PRO A 166 -8.12 -25.69 -7.39
CA PRO A 166 -9.43 -25.38 -7.97
C PRO A 166 -10.52 -25.48 -6.91
N VAL A 167 -11.47 -24.53 -6.94
CA VAL A 167 -12.65 -24.61 -6.08
C VAL A 167 -13.38 -25.92 -6.42
N PRO A 168 -13.65 -26.79 -5.43
CA PRO A 168 -14.37 -28.02 -5.69
C PRO A 168 -15.77 -27.69 -6.24
N PRO A 169 -16.33 -28.55 -7.11
CA PRO A 169 -17.64 -28.30 -7.69
C PRO A 169 -18.70 -28.21 -6.60
N PHE A 170 -19.51 -27.15 -6.63
CA PHE A 170 -20.68 -27.05 -5.77
C PHE A 170 -21.80 -27.92 -6.32
N VAL A 171 -22.01 -29.09 -5.71
CA VAL A 171 -23.06 -30.04 -6.12
C VAL A 171 -24.43 -29.73 -5.50
N GLY A 172 -24.51 -28.85 -4.50
CA GLY A 172 -25.76 -28.49 -3.83
C GLY A 172 -26.56 -29.70 -3.32
N ALA A 173 -27.90 -29.62 -3.41
CA ALA A 173 -28.80 -30.70 -3.01
C ALA A 173 -28.63 -32.00 -3.82
N LEU A 174 -28.07 -31.94 -5.04
CA LEU A 174 -27.77 -33.12 -5.86
C LEU A 174 -26.66 -33.99 -5.23
N GLY A 175 -25.85 -33.41 -4.34
CA GLY A 175 -24.93 -34.15 -3.48
C GLY A 175 -25.61 -35.02 -2.41
N ILE A 176 -26.84 -34.68 -2.02
CA ILE A 176 -27.63 -35.43 -1.02
C ILE A 176 -28.21 -36.70 -1.64
N GLU A 177 -28.60 -36.65 -2.91
CA GLU A 177 -29.14 -37.82 -3.63
C GLU A 177 -28.04 -38.84 -3.94
N THR A 178 -26.86 -38.37 -4.37
CA THR A 178 -25.70 -39.23 -4.61
C THR A 178 -25.19 -39.88 -3.32
N SER A 179 -25.18 -39.15 -2.20
CA SER A 179 -24.87 -39.75 -0.90
C SER A 179 -25.95 -40.74 -0.44
N ARG A 180 -27.25 -40.42 -0.59
CA ARG A 180 -28.36 -41.34 -0.28
C ARG A 180 -28.31 -42.62 -1.11
N GLN A 181 -28.02 -42.53 -2.40
CA GLN A 181 -27.82 -43.69 -3.28
C GLN A 181 -26.62 -44.54 -2.86
N ARG A 182 -25.53 -43.90 -2.41
CA ARG A 182 -24.33 -44.59 -1.89
C ARG A 182 -24.58 -45.35 -0.58
N TRP A 183 -25.45 -44.81 0.29
CA TRP A 183 -25.92 -45.51 1.50
C TRP A 183 -26.85 -46.69 1.15
N ALA A 184 -27.71 -46.52 0.14
CA ALA A 184 -28.63 -47.56 -0.32
C ALA A 184 -27.94 -48.73 -1.05
N SER A 185 -26.81 -48.47 -1.72
CA SER A 185 -26.03 -49.50 -2.45
C SER A 185 -25.02 -50.27 -1.58
N GLY A 186 -25.05 -50.09 -0.25
CA GLY A 186 -24.29 -50.92 0.70
C GLY A 186 -22.82 -50.52 0.91
N GLY A 187 -22.40 -49.34 0.45
CA GLY A 187 -21.03 -48.82 0.60
C GLY A 187 -20.69 -48.42 2.05
N ARG A 188 -20.49 -49.40 2.94
CA ARG A 188 -20.00 -49.16 4.31
C ARG A 188 -18.50 -48.85 4.32
N HIS A 189 -18.13 -47.61 4.08
CA HIS A 189 -16.86 -47.11 4.63
C HIS A 189 -17.14 -46.65 6.07
N ARG A 190 -16.81 -47.54 7.00
CA ARG A 190 -16.69 -47.24 8.43
C ARG A 190 -15.85 -45.97 8.57
N TRP A 191 -16.39 -44.92 9.18
CA TRP A 191 -15.60 -43.77 9.64
C TRP A 191 -14.58 -44.29 10.65
N SER A 192 -13.33 -44.44 10.22
CA SER A 192 -12.21 -44.62 11.14
C SER A 192 -11.90 -43.26 11.75
N MET A 193 -12.33 -43.02 12.99
CA MET A 193 -11.78 -41.92 13.78
C MET A 193 -10.25 -42.06 13.81
N PRO A 194 -9.48 -40.98 13.62
CA PRO A 194 -8.07 -41.01 13.97
C PRO A 194 -7.95 -41.41 15.44
N SER A 195 -7.21 -42.48 15.74
CA SER A 195 -6.95 -42.89 17.13
C SER A 195 -6.31 -41.73 17.89
N GLU A 196 -6.92 -41.31 19.00
CA GLU A 196 -6.29 -40.39 19.95
C GLU A 196 -4.92 -40.96 20.37
N PRO A 197 -3.87 -40.13 20.46
CA PRO A 197 -2.62 -40.56 21.06
C PRO A 197 -2.85 -40.81 22.55
N VAL A 198 -2.66 -42.06 22.97
CA VAL A 198 -2.74 -42.48 24.38
C VAL A 198 -1.76 -41.63 25.19
N ARG A 199 -2.29 -40.77 26.04
CA ARG A 199 -1.52 -40.02 27.03
C ARG A 199 -1.17 -40.98 28.17
N ASN A 200 0.00 -41.60 28.11
CA ASN A 200 0.55 -42.40 29.21
C ASN A 200 0.93 -41.47 30.37
N SER A 201 0.04 -41.33 31.34
CA SER A 201 0.37 -40.90 32.70
C SER A 201 0.28 -42.13 33.61
N GLN A 202 1.43 -42.67 34.00
CA GLN A 202 1.53 -43.58 35.13
C GLN A 202 1.83 -42.77 36.41
N PRO A 203 1.28 -43.17 37.57
CA PRO A 203 1.59 -42.59 38.88
C PRO A 203 3.00 -42.95 39.37
#